data_AF-A0A8T4YDQ8-F1
#
_entry.id   AF-A0A8T4YDQ8-F1
#
_cell.length_a   1.000
_cell.length_b   1.000
_cell.length_c   1.000
_cell.angle_alpha   90.00
_cell.angle_beta   90.00
_cell.angle_gamma   90.00
#
_symmetry.space_group_name_H-M   'P 1'
#
loop_
_entity.id
_entity.type
_entity.pdbx_description
1 polymer ?
#
loop_
_entity_poly.entity_id
_entity_poly.type
_entity_poly.pdbx_seq_one_letter_code
_entity_poly.pdbx_strand_id
1 'polypeptide(L)'
;MKPKLVLIGGFLGSGKTTLLLRLGEALTNEHGKRVVMITNDQGEVLVDSVIAKDYGFETAEIIRGCFCCNFQIFIKHAQKILEEL
;
A
#
# COMPACT_ATOMS: atom_id res chain seq x y z
N MET A 1 3.33 -19.88 -1.40
CA MET A 1 2.63 -19.16 -2.51
C MET A 1 3.49 -17.96 -2.91
N LYS A 2 3.56 -17.56 -4.19
CA LYS A 2 4.31 -16.34 -4.58
C LYS A 2 3.37 -15.13 -4.56
N PRO A 3 3.66 -14.06 -3.80
CA PRO A 3 2.86 -12.83 -3.83
C PRO A 3 2.96 -12.16 -5.22
N LYS A 4 1.96 -11.36 -5.57
CA LYS A 4 2.05 -10.46 -6.73
C LYS A 4 2.28 -9.04 -6.23
N LEU A 5 3.36 -8.41 -6.70
CA LEU A 5 3.64 -7.01 -6.43
C LEU A 5 3.01 -6.14 -7.53
N VAL A 6 2.19 -5.18 -7.14
CA VAL A 6 1.60 -4.19 -8.05
C VAL A 6 2.08 -2.81 -7.60
N LEU A 7 2.71 -2.07 -8.51
CA LEU A 7 3.18 -0.72 -8.25
C LEU A 7 2.23 0.28 -8.90
N ILE A 8 1.67 1.19 -8.11
CA ILE A 8 0.80 2.27 -8.58
C ILE A 8 1.57 3.59 -8.44
N GLY A 9 1.86 4.22 -9.57
CA GLY A 9 2.55 5.51 -9.65
C GLY A 9 1.74 6.52 -10.48
N GLY A 10 2.06 7.81 -10.32
CA GLY A 10 1.35 8.88 -11.03
C GLY A 10 1.47 10.25 -10.35
N PHE A 11 1.13 11.31 -11.07
CA PHE A 11 1.18 12.69 -10.59
C PHE A 11 0.26 12.94 -9.38
N LEU A 12 0.48 14.03 -8.64
CA LEU A 12 -0.43 14.45 -7.57
C LEU A 12 -1.83 14.70 -8.16
N GLY A 13 -2.87 14.22 -7.49
CA GLY A 13 -4.25 14.34 -7.98
C GLY A 13 -4.66 13.35 -9.08
N SER A 14 -3.77 12.44 -9.54
CA SER A 14 -4.11 11.47 -10.61
C SER A 14 -5.02 10.31 -10.18
N GLY A 15 -5.62 10.37 -8.98
CA GLY A 15 -6.54 9.34 -8.48
C GLY A 15 -5.89 8.04 -7.97
N LYS A 16 -4.59 8.06 -7.63
CA LYS A 16 -3.84 6.86 -7.18
C LYS A 16 -4.51 6.15 -5.99
N THR A 17 -4.82 6.90 -4.93
CA THR A 17 -5.43 6.36 -3.70
C THR A 17 -6.79 5.75 -4.01
N THR A 18 -7.64 6.44 -4.78
CA THR A 18 -8.94 5.91 -5.23
C THR A 18 -8.79 4.60 -6.01
N LEU A 19 -7.85 4.54 -6.97
CA LEU A 19 -7.59 3.32 -7.74
C LEU A 19 -7.14 2.17 -6.84
N LEU A 20 -6.23 2.45 -5.92
CA LEU A 20 -5.64 1.47 -5.01
C LEU A 20 -6.71 0.85 -4.10
N LEU A 21 -7.64 1.64 -3.57
CA LEU A 21 -8.77 1.17 -2.76
C LEU A 21 -9.74 0.31 -3.57
N ARG A 22 -10.18 0.80 -4.74
CA ARG A 22 -11.15 0.08 -5.60
C ARG A 22 -10.59 -1.23 -6.13
N LEU A 23 -9.31 -1.24 -6.52
CA LEU A 23 -8.63 -2.46 -6.93
C LEU A 23 -8.51 -3.45 -5.77
N GLY A 24 -8.19 -2.97 -4.57
CA GLY A 24 -8.16 -3.79 -3.36
C GLY A 24 -9.52 -4.43 -3.08
N GLU A 25 -10.60 -3.64 -3.12
CA GLU A 25 -11.97 -4.12 -2.90
C GLU A 25 -12.34 -5.21 -3.90
N ALA A 26 -12.11 -4.99 -5.19
CA ALA A 26 -12.40 -5.97 -6.23
C ALA A 26 -11.59 -7.27 -6.04
N LEU A 27 -10.28 -7.15 -5.76
CA LEU A 27 -9.42 -8.30 -5.52
C LEU A 27 -9.84 -9.11 -4.28
N THR A 28 -10.26 -8.44 -3.21
CA THR A 28 -10.68 -9.11 -1.98
C THR A 28 -12.09 -9.69 -2.11
N ASN A 29 -13.06 -8.90 -2.54
CA ASN A 29 -14.47 -9.29 -2.53
C ASN A 29 -14.85 -10.20 -3.69
N GLU A 30 -14.32 -9.94 -4.90
CA GLU A 30 -14.71 -10.68 -6.11
C GLU A 30 -13.77 -11.85 -6.40
N HIS A 31 -12.50 -11.73 -6.00
CA HIS A 31 -11.47 -12.72 -6.31
C HIS A 31 -10.88 -13.44 -5.08
N GLY A 32 -11.37 -13.15 -3.88
CA GLY A 32 -10.97 -13.81 -2.63
C GLY A 32 -9.48 -13.67 -2.33
N LYS A 33 -8.84 -12.57 -2.78
CA LYS A 33 -7.41 -12.32 -2.55
C LYS A 33 -7.21 -11.55 -1.26
N ARG A 34 -6.23 -11.99 -0.45
CA ARG A 34 -5.65 -11.15 0.60
C ARG A 34 -4.83 -10.04 -0.07
N VAL A 35 -5.19 -8.79 0.21
CA VAL A 35 -4.51 -7.60 -0.29
C VAL A 35 -3.88 -6.88 0.90
N VAL A 36 -2.61 -6.51 0.75
CA VAL A 36 -1.87 -5.70 1.72
C VAL A 36 -1.29 -4.51 0.98
N MET A 37 -1.35 -3.33 1.60
CA MET A 37 -0.97 -2.07 0.98
C MET A 37 0.30 -1.52 1.64
N ILE A 38 1.23 -1.00 0.84
CA ILE A 38 2.38 -0.22 1.33
C ILE A 38 2.28 1.17 0.70
N THR A 39 2.00 2.18 1.51
CA THR A 39 1.78 3.55 1.05
C THR A 39 3.06 4.39 1.20
N ASN A 40 3.28 5.30 0.25
CA ASN A 40 4.38 6.27 0.28
C ASN A 40 3.83 7.63 0.70
N ASP A 41 3.74 7.88 2.00
CA ASP A 41 3.19 9.12 2.53
C ASP A 41 4.30 10.04 3.03
N GLN A 42 4.41 11.21 2.41
CA GLN A 42 5.48 12.18 2.65
C GLN A 42 5.05 13.34 3.54
N GLY A 43 3.75 13.45 3.85
CA GLY A 43 3.21 14.50 4.70
C GLY A 43 3.37 14.19 6.19
N GLU A 44 3.20 15.21 7.04
CA GLU A 44 3.06 15.02 8.49
C GLU A 44 1.77 14.27 8.84
N VAL A 45 0.77 14.37 7.97
CA VAL A 45 -0.49 13.64 8.04
C VAL A 45 -0.42 12.48 7.06
N LEU A 46 -0.55 11.25 7.59
CA LEU A 46 -0.47 10.00 6.84
C LEU A 46 -1.81 9.67 6.16
N VAL A 47 -2.30 10.59 5.32
CA VAL A 47 -3.63 10.55 4.69
C VAL A 47 -3.86 9.24 3.95
N ASP A 48 -2.91 8.79 3.13
CA ASP A 48 -3.10 7.59 2.31
C ASP A 48 -3.20 6.33 3.19
N SER A 49 -2.38 6.25 4.24
CA SER A 49 -2.37 5.14 5.18
C SER A 49 -3.64 5.08 6.02
N VAL A 50 -4.13 6.24 6.48
CA VAL A 50 -5.38 6.33 7.25
C VAL A 50 -6.56 5.89 6.41
N ILE A 51 -6.69 6.41 5.19
CA ILE A 51 -7.79 6.07 4.29
C ILE A 51 -7.77 4.56 3.99
N ALA A 52 -6.61 3.97 3.67
CA ALA A 52 -6.53 2.53 3.41
C ALA A 52 -6.95 1.66 4.62
N LYS A 53 -6.56 2.06 5.83
CA LYS A 53 -6.96 1.38 7.07
C LYS A 53 -8.46 1.52 7.34
N ASP A 54 -9.05 2.69 7.11
CA ASP A 54 -10.50 2.93 7.26
C ASP A 54 -11.32 2.07 6.29
N TYR A 55 -10.76 1.75 5.12
CA TYR A 55 -11.33 0.80 4.15
C TYR A 55 -11.08 -0.67 4.53
N GLY A 56 -10.44 -0.96 5.66
CA GLY A 56 -10.22 -2.31 6.17
C GLY A 56 -9.00 -3.02 5.60
N PHE A 57 -8.10 -2.31 4.89
CA PHE A 57 -6.88 -2.92 4.35
C PHE A 57 -5.74 -2.92 5.37
N GLU A 58 -5.07 -4.07 5.49
CA GLU A 58 -3.77 -4.17 6.16
C GLU A 58 -2.78 -3.25 5.42
N THR A 59 -2.22 -2.28 6.14
CA THR A 59 -1.44 -1.20 5.52
C THR A 59 -0.16 -0.92 6.30
N ALA A 60 0.97 -0.93 5.59
CA ALA A 60 2.26 -0.42 6.05
C ALA A 60 2.60 0.90 5.36
N GLU A 61 3.48 1.69 5.96
CA GLU A 61 3.77 3.05 5.54
C GLU A 61 5.27 3.30 5.42
N ILE A 62 5.66 4.02 4.39
CA ILE A 62 7.03 4.52 4.23
C ILE A 62 7.04 5.98 4.68
N ILE A 63 7.63 6.21 5.85
CA ILE A 63 7.71 7.53 6.48
C ILE A 63 9.03 8.24 6.16
N ARG A 64 9.05 9.57 6.37
CA ARG A 64 10.26 10.41 6.33
C ARG A 64 10.95 10.43 4.95
N GLY A 65 10.16 10.55 3.89
CA GLY A 65 10.63 10.71 2.52
C GLY A 65 10.16 9.60 1.58
N CYS A 66 10.37 9.81 0.29
CA CYS A 66 9.94 8.88 -0.76
C CYS A 66 10.51 7.47 -0.58
N PHE A 67 9.78 6.47 -1.08
CA PHE A 67 10.26 5.08 -1.17
C PHE A 67 11.63 4.96 -1.87
N CYS A 68 11.98 5.85 -2.80
CA CYS A 68 13.28 5.83 -3.48
C CYS A 68 14.45 6.21 -2.55
N CYS A 69 14.20 7.05 -1.54
CA CYS A 69 15.17 7.37 -0.49
C CYS A 69 15.14 6.33 0.64
N ASN A 70 13.96 5.77 0.90
CA ASN A 70 13.67 4.85 2.00
C ASN A 70 13.44 3.41 1.53
N PHE A 71 14.17 2.96 0.51
CA PHE A 71 13.92 1.66 -0.13
C PHE A 71 14.10 0.48 0.84
N GLN A 72 15.01 0.60 1.80
CA GLN A 72 15.20 -0.41 2.85
C GLN A 72 13.96 -0.57 3.75
N ILE A 73 13.22 0.52 3.98
CA ILE A 73 11.97 0.48 4.75
C ILE A 73 10.90 -0.30 3.98
N PHE A 74 10.78 -0.03 2.67
CA PHE A 74 9.91 -0.82 1.78
C PHE A 74 10.24 -2.32 1.85
N ILE A 75 11.51 -2.69 1.69
CA ILE A 75 11.94 -4.09 1.74
C ILE A 75 11.60 -4.72 3.08
N LYS A 76 11.87 -4.03 4.19
CA LYS A 76 11.55 -4.51 5.54
C LYS A 76 10.06 -4.76 5.72
N HIS A 77 9.20 -3.84 5.27
CA HIS A 77 7.75 -4.02 5.35
C HIS A 77 7.29 -5.19 4.48
N ALA A 78 7.78 -5.27 3.25
CA ALA A 78 7.45 -6.37 2.34
C ALA A 78 7.86 -7.74 2.91
N GLN A 79 9.05 -7.85 3.49
CA GLN A 79 9.52 -9.07 4.15
C GLN A 79 8.63 -9.45 5.33
N LYS A 80 8.34 -8.50 6.22
CA LYS A 80 7.46 -8.74 7.37
C LYS A 80 6.08 -9.25 6.95
N ILE A 81 5.46 -8.60 5.95
CA ILE A 81 4.17 -9.04 5.40
C ILE A 81 4.26 -10.47 4.87
N LEU A 82 5.38 -10.83 4.23
CA LEU A 82 5.59 -12.17 3.68
C LEU A 82 5.83 -13.25 4.73
N GLU A 83 6.36 -12.89 5.90
CA GLU A 83 6.52 -13.80 7.03
C GLU A 83 5.18 -14.06 7.76
N GLU A 84 4.24 -13.12 7.66
CA GLU A 84 2.89 -13.16 8.26
C GLU A 84 1.81 -13.74 7.30
N LEU A 85 2.22 -14.25 6.13
CA LEU A 85 1.37 -14.84 5.09
C LEU A 85 1.40 -16.38 5.10
#